data_AF-A0A8T2YXS5-F1
#
_entry.id   AF-A0A8T2YXS5-F1
#
_cell.length_a   1.000
_cell.length_b   1.000
_cell.length_c   1.000
_cell.angle_alpha   90.00
_cell.angle_beta   90.00
_cell.angle_gamma   90.00
#
_symmetry.space_group_name_H-M   'P 1'
#
loop_
_entity.id
_entity.type
_entity.pdbx_description
1 polymer ?
#
loop_
_entity_poly.entity_id
_entity_poly.type
_entity_poly.pdbx_seq_one_letter_code
_entity_poly.pdbx_strand_id
1 'polypeptide(L)'
;MAAHAILTATPPTRHPLLSPLPPNHSSFHGVSLKLPRQSFSFSLAAKKQQPPFVVAATKKAVAVLKGTSSVEGVVTLSQEDDGPTTVSVRITGLTPGPHGFHLHEFGDTTNGCMSTGAHFNPKKLTHGAPEDEIRHAGDLGNIVANADGVAEATIVDSQIPLSGPNAVIGRALVVHELEDDLGKGGHELSSTTGNAGGRLACGARFLLTDSIEENSFLTKFLDGIAVLREYSCHQQDCLQAHNYYAVHIHVTN
;
A
#
# COMPACT_ATOMS: atom_id res chain seq x y z
N MET A 1 -30.42 19.66 39.54
CA MET A 1 -29.50 19.88 40.67
C MET A 1 -28.21 19.11 40.40
N ALA A 2 -27.27 19.72 39.69
CA ALA A 2 -25.89 19.25 39.58
C ALA A 2 -25.05 20.47 39.19
N ALA A 3 -24.09 20.82 40.04
CA ALA A 3 -23.34 22.06 39.99
C ALA A 3 -22.19 21.97 38.97
N HIS A 4 -22.05 23.01 38.15
CA HIS A 4 -20.90 23.24 37.28
C HIS A 4 -19.75 23.86 38.11
N ALA A 5 -18.59 23.22 38.11
CA ALA A 5 -17.35 23.80 38.62
C ALA A 5 -16.51 24.33 37.44
N ILE A 6 -16.22 25.62 37.48
CA ILE A 6 -15.37 26.35 36.54
C ILE A 6 -13.95 26.33 37.11
N LEU A 7 -12.99 25.76 36.38
CA LEU A 7 -11.56 25.93 36.66
C LEU A 7 -10.95 26.90 35.63
N THR A 8 -10.50 28.04 36.14
CA THR A 8 -9.67 29.03 35.45
C THR A 8 -8.21 28.61 35.54
N ALA A 9 -7.52 28.51 34.40
CA ALA A 9 -6.08 28.33 34.33
C ALA A 9 -5.44 29.59 33.73
N THR A 10 -4.58 30.24 34.50
CA THR A 10 -3.75 31.38 34.11
C THR A 10 -2.45 30.90 33.44
N PRO A 11 -1.86 31.68 32.50
CA PRO A 11 -0.66 31.29 31.77
C PRO A 11 0.62 31.82 32.43
N PRO A 12 1.76 31.11 32.35
CA PRO A 12 3.07 31.69 32.64
C PRO A 12 3.76 32.23 31.38
N THR A 13 4.38 33.38 31.57
CA THR A 13 5.15 34.19 30.63
C THR A 13 6.58 33.69 30.39
N ARG A 14 7.00 33.77 29.11
CA ARG A 14 8.32 34.05 28.49
C ARG A 14 9.61 33.93 29.32
N HIS A 15 10.69 33.42 28.71
CA HIS A 15 11.88 34.20 28.27
C HIS A 15 12.85 33.34 27.42
N PRO A 16 13.64 33.95 26.50
CA PRO A 16 14.53 33.25 25.57
C PRO A 16 15.98 33.17 26.09
N LEU A 17 16.71 32.11 25.75
CA LEU A 17 18.16 32.03 25.94
C LEU A 17 18.82 31.57 24.63
N LEU A 18 19.51 32.53 24.01
CA LEU A 18 20.40 32.37 22.87
C LEU A 18 21.82 32.27 23.42
N SER A 19 22.60 31.27 23.00
CA SER A 19 24.03 31.14 23.34
C SER A 19 24.84 30.96 22.05
N PRO A 20 25.84 31.80 21.77
CA PRO A 20 26.76 31.59 20.64
C PRO A 20 27.98 30.76 21.04
N LEU A 21 28.35 29.79 20.20
CA LEU A 21 29.59 29.00 20.31
C LEU A 21 30.80 29.78 19.74
N PRO A 22 32.01 29.64 20.32
CA PRO A 22 33.24 30.26 19.81
C PRO A 22 33.91 29.45 18.69
N PRO A 23 34.74 30.11 17.84
CA PRO A 23 35.46 29.47 16.74
C PRO A 23 36.73 28.74 17.22
N ASN A 24 36.96 27.55 16.68
CA ASN A 24 38.13 26.73 16.98
C ASN A 24 39.19 26.93 15.88
N HIS A 25 40.28 27.64 16.20
CA HIS A 25 41.48 27.71 15.35
C HIS A 25 42.51 26.69 15.86
N SER A 26 42.88 25.73 15.04
CA SER A 26 44.06 24.88 15.27
C SER A 26 45.06 25.08 14.13
N SER A 27 46.20 25.65 14.50
CA SER A 27 47.38 25.81 13.66
C SER A 27 48.11 24.47 13.57
N PHE A 28 48.21 23.90 12.37
CA PHE A 28 49.04 22.73 12.10
C PHE A 28 50.34 23.17 11.45
N HIS A 29 51.45 23.06 12.18
CA HIS A 29 52.80 23.11 11.63
C HIS A 29 53.15 21.74 11.03
N GLY A 30 53.00 21.60 9.71
CA GLY A 30 53.43 20.43 8.95
C GLY A 30 54.86 20.59 8.43
N VAL A 31 55.76 19.73 8.88
CA VAL A 31 57.15 19.62 8.41
C VAL A 31 57.18 19.05 6.98
N SER A 32 57.82 19.78 6.06
CA SER A 32 57.97 19.38 4.66
C SER A 32 59.06 18.31 4.50
N LEU A 33 58.65 17.03 4.42
CA LEU A 33 59.51 15.92 4.03
C LEU A 33 59.55 15.84 2.49
N LYS A 34 60.68 16.21 1.90
CA LYS A 34 60.97 16.03 0.47
C LYS A 34 61.22 14.55 0.18
N LEU A 35 60.23 13.86 -0.38
CA LEU A 35 60.43 12.55 -1.02
C LEU A 35 60.75 12.71 -2.51
N PRO A 36 61.69 11.92 -3.07
CA PRO A 36 61.99 11.93 -4.50
C PRO A 36 60.79 11.38 -5.29
N ARG A 37 60.31 12.21 -6.22
CA ARG A 37 59.21 11.93 -7.14
C ARG A 37 59.67 10.95 -8.22
N GLN A 38 59.50 9.64 -7.99
CA GLN A 38 59.61 8.67 -9.07
C GLN A 38 58.31 8.70 -9.89
N SER A 39 58.43 9.15 -11.14
CA SER A 39 57.37 9.18 -12.13
C SER A 39 57.15 7.78 -12.70
N PHE A 40 56.24 7.02 -12.10
CA PHE A 40 55.68 5.82 -12.69
C PHE A 40 54.50 6.22 -13.59
N SER A 41 54.68 6.10 -14.90
CA SER A 41 53.59 6.23 -15.87
C SER A 41 52.71 4.99 -15.79
N PHE A 42 51.68 5.02 -14.94
CA PHE A 42 50.60 4.05 -14.98
C PHE A 42 49.64 4.41 -16.12
N SER A 43 49.72 3.67 -17.23
CA SER A 43 48.66 3.69 -18.24
C SER A 43 47.41 3.04 -17.65
N LEU A 44 46.48 3.85 -17.14
CA LEU A 44 45.12 3.40 -16.83
C LEU A 44 44.42 3.08 -18.14
N ALA A 45 44.39 1.80 -18.51
CA ALA A 45 43.42 1.31 -19.47
C ALA A 45 42.03 1.44 -18.83
N ALA A 46 41.27 2.46 -19.24
CA ALA A 46 39.88 2.63 -18.84
C ALA A 46 39.07 1.43 -19.35
N LYS A 47 38.76 0.48 -18.46
CA LYS A 47 37.73 -0.54 -18.73
C LYS A 47 36.44 0.23 -19.00
N LYS A 48 35.88 0.08 -20.22
CA LYS A 48 34.52 0.54 -20.54
C LYS A 48 33.59 -0.07 -19.47
N GLN A 49 33.15 0.72 -18.50
CA GLN A 49 32.11 0.32 -17.58
C GLN A 49 30.83 0.20 -18.39
N GLN A 50 30.42 -1.04 -18.61
CA GLN A 50 29.11 -1.35 -19.16
C GLN A 50 28.07 -0.86 -18.14
N PRO A 51 27.06 -0.07 -18.55
CA PRO A 51 26.06 0.41 -17.60
C PRO A 51 25.40 -0.79 -16.91
N PRO A 52 25.11 -0.69 -15.60
CA PRO A 52 24.44 -1.76 -14.88
C PRO A 52 23.12 -2.09 -15.60
N PHE A 53 22.92 -3.37 -15.90
CA PHE A 53 21.65 -3.88 -16.38
C PHE A 53 20.67 -3.72 -15.21
N VAL A 54 19.82 -2.70 -15.26
CA VAL A 54 18.76 -2.52 -14.26
C VAL A 54 17.73 -3.59 -14.54
N VAL A 55 17.75 -4.67 -13.75
CA VAL A 55 16.67 -5.65 -13.76
C VAL A 55 15.45 -4.95 -13.17
N ALA A 56 14.37 -4.85 -13.96
CA ALA A 56 13.11 -4.26 -13.53
C ALA A 56 12.65 -4.91 -12.21
N ALA A 57 12.35 -4.09 -11.21
CA ALA A 57 11.98 -4.58 -9.89
C ALA A 57 10.47 -4.76 -9.83
N THR A 58 10.00 -6.01 -9.87
CA THR A 58 8.59 -6.33 -9.70
C THR A 58 8.18 -6.23 -8.23
N LYS A 59 7.28 -5.29 -7.92
CA LYS A 59 6.64 -5.16 -6.61
C LYS A 59 5.45 -6.10 -6.55
N LYS A 60 5.25 -6.82 -5.44
CA LYS A 60 4.09 -7.68 -5.22
C LYS A 60 3.41 -7.35 -3.89
N ALA A 61 2.10 -7.49 -3.85
CA ALA A 61 1.33 -7.37 -2.61
C ALA A 61 0.15 -8.33 -2.55
N VAL A 62 -0.30 -8.68 -1.35
CA VAL A 62 -1.44 -9.61 -1.15
C VAL A 62 -2.43 -9.03 -0.14
N ALA A 63 -3.71 -9.22 -0.40
CA ALA A 63 -4.80 -8.97 0.54
C ALA A 63 -5.71 -10.21 0.65
N VAL A 64 -6.11 -10.54 1.86
CA VAL A 64 -7.17 -11.53 2.13
C VAL A 64 -8.44 -10.78 2.47
N LEU A 65 -9.52 -11.08 1.76
CA LEU A 65 -10.82 -10.48 1.94
C LEU A 65 -11.65 -11.38 2.85
N LYS A 66 -12.21 -10.79 3.90
CA LYS A 66 -13.15 -11.47 4.83
C LYS A 66 -14.37 -10.59 5.03
N GLY A 67 -15.53 -11.22 5.02
CA GLY A 67 -16.84 -10.56 5.09
C GLY A 67 -17.68 -10.95 6.30
N THR A 68 -18.89 -10.43 6.35
CA THR A 68 -19.90 -10.71 7.40
C THR A 68 -20.60 -12.07 7.24
N SER A 69 -20.26 -12.84 6.20
CA SER A 69 -20.89 -14.11 5.81
C SER A 69 -19.85 -15.17 5.38
N SER A 70 -20.17 -15.98 4.37
CA SER A 70 -19.28 -16.94 3.70
C SER A 70 -18.39 -16.32 2.61
N VAL A 71 -18.51 -15.01 2.37
CA VAL A 71 -17.70 -14.34 1.34
C VAL A 71 -16.26 -14.20 1.82
N GLU A 72 -15.36 -14.84 1.09
CA GLU A 72 -13.93 -14.77 1.33
C GLU A 72 -13.15 -14.81 0.00
N GLY A 73 -11.95 -14.23 0.00
CA GLY A 73 -11.13 -14.25 -1.18
C GLY A 73 -9.69 -13.84 -0.93
N VAL A 74 -8.88 -13.99 -1.98
CA VAL A 74 -7.49 -13.56 -2.02
C VAL A 74 -7.31 -12.68 -3.24
N VAL A 75 -6.62 -11.56 -3.06
CA VAL A 75 -6.23 -10.67 -4.14
C VAL A 75 -4.73 -10.48 -4.12
N THR A 76 -4.09 -10.70 -5.25
CA THR A 76 -2.66 -10.45 -5.44
C THR A 76 -2.46 -9.28 -6.40
N LEU A 77 -1.52 -8.42 -6.06
CA LEU A 77 -1.10 -7.29 -6.87
C LEU A 77 0.32 -7.52 -7.36
N SER A 78 0.60 -7.12 -8.59
CA SER A 78 1.95 -7.02 -9.12
C SER A 78 2.12 -5.76 -9.96
N GLN A 79 3.27 -5.11 -9.83
CA GLN A 79 3.63 -3.93 -10.62
C GLN A 79 5.10 -4.04 -11.03
N GLU A 80 5.36 -3.94 -12.33
CA GLU A 80 6.73 -3.82 -12.85
C GLU A 80 7.13 -2.35 -12.84
N ASP A 81 8.21 -2.02 -12.11
CA ASP A 81 8.72 -0.66 -11.96
C ASP A 81 7.60 0.35 -11.58
N ASP A 82 7.36 1.35 -12.45
CA ASP A 82 6.29 2.34 -12.32
C ASP A 82 5.16 2.13 -13.35
N GLY A 83 5.07 0.92 -13.92
CA GLY A 83 4.04 0.52 -14.86
C GLY A 83 2.66 0.32 -14.22
N PRO A 84 1.66 -0.15 -15.00
CA PRO A 84 0.35 -0.47 -14.46
C PRO A 84 0.40 -1.58 -13.40
N THR A 85 -0.51 -1.49 -12.42
CA THR A 85 -0.72 -2.54 -11.43
C THR A 85 -1.65 -3.60 -12.01
N THR A 86 -1.22 -4.85 -11.99
CA THR A 86 -2.08 -6.01 -12.25
C THR A 86 -2.68 -6.48 -10.94
N VAL A 87 -4.00 -6.66 -10.92
CA VAL A 87 -4.82 -7.13 -9.80
C VAL A 87 -5.39 -8.49 -10.18
N SER A 88 -4.97 -9.56 -9.51
CA SER A 88 -5.54 -10.90 -9.70
C SER A 88 -6.46 -11.23 -8.52
N VAL A 89 -7.73 -11.47 -8.81
CA VAL A 89 -8.81 -11.60 -7.83
C VAL A 89 -9.34 -13.02 -7.87
N ARG A 90 -9.50 -13.64 -6.70
CA ARG A 90 -10.30 -14.85 -6.51
C ARG A 90 -11.16 -14.73 -5.27
N ILE A 91 -12.47 -14.67 -5.43
CA ILE A 91 -13.44 -14.52 -4.34
C ILE A 91 -14.50 -15.62 -4.48
N THR A 92 -14.94 -16.16 -3.36
CA THR A 92 -15.94 -17.24 -3.27
C THR A 92 -17.08 -16.84 -2.34
N GLY A 93 -18.22 -17.52 -2.46
CA GLY A 93 -19.39 -17.28 -1.60
C GLY A 93 -20.24 -16.08 -2.03
N LEU A 94 -20.01 -15.54 -3.23
CA LEU A 94 -20.80 -14.47 -3.83
C LEU A 94 -22.11 -15.01 -4.41
N THR A 95 -23.08 -14.13 -4.62
CA THR A 95 -24.22 -14.45 -5.49
C THR A 95 -23.76 -14.48 -6.96
N PRO A 96 -24.34 -15.31 -7.84
CA PRO A 96 -23.98 -15.27 -9.26
C PRO A 96 -24.29 -13.91 -9.88
N GLY A 97 -23.37 -13.39 -10.70
CA GLY A 97 -23.53 -12.11 -11.39
C GLY A 97 -22.41 -11.08 -11.09
N PRO A 98 -22.58 -9.84 -11.58
CA PRO A 98 -21.62 -8.76 -11.37
C PRO A 98 -21.67 -8.20 -9.94
N HIS A 99 -20.49 -7.86 -9.43
CA HIS A 99 -20.27 -7.24 -8.14
C HIS A 99 -19.27 -6.09 -8.26
N GLY A 100 -19.63 -4.91 -7.75
CA GLY A 100 -18.73 -3.77 -7.69
C GLY A 100 -17.48 -4.08 -6.87
N PHE A 101 -16.33 -3.60 -7.34
CA PHE A 101 -15.04 -3.91 -6.75
C PHE A 101 -14.17 -2.67 -6.67
N HIS A 102 -13.83 -2.25 -5.46
CA HIS A 102 -13.21 -0.95 -5.22
C HIS A 102 -12.06 -1.03 -4.23
N LEU A 103 -11.05 -0.18 -4.45
CA LEU A 103 -10.08 0.18 -3.43
C LEU A 103 -10.65 1.31 -2.58
N HIS A 104 -10.74 1.09 -1.29
CA HIS A 104 -11.21 2.06 -0.30
C HIS A 104 -10.05 2.82 0.34
N GLU A 105 -10.36 3.98 0.90
CA GLU A 105 -9.36 4.92 1.42
C GLU A 105 -8.53 4.33 2.57
N PHE A 106 -9.17 3.62 3.51
CA PHE A 106 -8.52 3.13 4.71
C PHE A 106 -8.44 1.60 4.73
N GLY A 107 -7.29 1.08 5.16
CA GLY A 107 -7.12 -0.32 5.59
C GLY A 107 -7.58 -0.54 7.03
N ASP A 108 -8.70 0.08 7.42
CA ASP A 108 -9.27 -0.07 8.75
C ASP A 108 -10.49 -0.99 8.69
N THR A 109 -10.42 -2.12 9.38
CA THR A 109 -11.51 -3.10 9.49
C THR A 109 -12.01 -3.27 10.92
N THR A 110 -11.75 -2.30 11.80
CA THR A 110 -12.15 -2.34 13.23
C THR A 110 -13.67 -2.41 13.41
N ASN A 111 -14.45 -1.82 12.51
CA ASN A 111 -15.90 -1.96 12.43
C ASN A 111 -16.31 -2.70 11.14
N GLY A 112 -15.60 -3.78 10.83
CA GLY A 112 -15.72 -4.49 9.56
C GLY A 112 -15.45 -3.57 8.37
N CYS A 113 -16.12 -3.83 7.24
CA CYS A 113 -15.89 -3.07 6.01
C CYS A 113 -16.42 -1.64 6.06
N MET A 114 -17.14 -1.23 7.11
CA MET A 114 -17.60 0.15 7.25
C MET A 114 -16.47 1.11 7.58
N SER A 115 -15.45 0.66 8.33
CA SER A 115 -14.30 1.48 8.70
C SER A 115 -13.35 1.79 7.54
N THR A 116 -13.50 1.13 6.38
CA THR A 116 -12.61 1.34 5.23
C THR A 116 -12.80 2.70 4.56
N GLY A 117 -13.84 3.47 4.94
CA GLY A 117 -14.10 4.80 4.39
C GLY A 117 -14.73 4.76 3.00
N ALA A 118 -14.59 5.85 2.24
CA ALA A 118 -15.07 5.95 0.85
C ALA A 118 -14.11 5.28 -0.14
N HIS A 119 -14.45 5.29 -1.43
CA HIS A 119 -13.51 4.88 -2.49
C HIS A 119 -12.26 5.75 -2.43
N PHE A 120 -11.10 5.17 -2.74
CA PHE A 120 -9.85 5.91 -2.76
C PHE A 120 -9.86 6.97 -3.89
N ASN A 121 -9.95 8.24 -3.50
CA ASN A 121 -10.14 9.36 -4.42
C ASN A 121 -9.19 10.54 -4.13
N PRO A 122 -7.87 10.39 -4.36
CA PRO A 122 -6.90 11.44 -4.06
C PRO A 122 -7.09 12.69 -4.94
N LYS A 123 -7.71 12.52 -6.12
CA LYS A 123 -7.96 13.60 -7.09
C LYS A 123 -9.31 14.31 -6.90
N LYS A 124 -10.16 13.83 -5.97
CA LYS A 124 -11.52 14.35 -5.71
C LYS A 124 -12.40 14.42 -6.96
N LEU A 125 -12.35 13.37 -7.77
CA LEU A 125 -13.18 13.22 -8.97
C LEU A 125 -14.51 12.57 -8.62
N THR A 126 -15.44 12.54 -9.56
CA THR A 126 -16.66 11.72 -9.46
C THR A 126 -16.32 10.26 -9.72
N HIS A 127 -17.18 9.36 -9.24
CA HIS A 127 -17.08 7.93 -9.54
C HIS A 127 -17.27 7.66 -11.06
N GLY A 128 -16.63 6.62 -11.59
CA GLY A 128 -16.73 6.23 -13.00
C GLY A 128 -16.16 4.84 -13.28
N ALA A 129 -16.21 4.42 -14.55
CA ALA A 129 -15.66 3.14 -14.99
C ALA A 129 -14.12 3.15 -14.99
N PRO A 130 -13.42 2.00 -14.88
CA PRO A 130 -11.95 1.95 -14.89
C PRO A 130 -11.28 2.61 -16.11
N GLU A 131 -11.95 2.58 -17.26
CA GLU A 131 -11.53 3.19 -18.52
C GLU A 131 -11.82 4.70 -18.62
N ASP A 132 -12.66 5.26 -17.74
CA ASP A 132 -13.01 6.67 -17.77
C ASP A 132 -11.86 7.54 -17.23
N GLU A 133 -11.60 8.69 -17.86
CA GLU A 133 -10.61 9.66 -17.36
C GLU A 133 -11.04 10.27 -16.02
N ILE A 134 -12.35 10.47 -15.86
CA ILE A 134 -12.98 11.00 -14.64
C ILE A 134 -13.53 9.81 -13.85
N ARG A 135 -12.77 9.41 -12.84
CA ARG A 135 -13.13 8.36 -11.89
C ARG A 135 -12.37 8.51 -10.59
N HIS A 136 -12.79 7.84 -9.53
CA HIS A 136 -11.91 7.65 -8.39
C HIS A 136 -10.74 6.74 -8.79
N ALA A 137 -9.57 6.95 -8.17
CA ALA A 137 -8.43 6.09 -8.42
C ALA A 137 -8.73 4.63 -8.03
N GLY A 138 -9.53 4.44 -6.97
CA GLY A 138 -9.95 3.12 -6.50
C GLY A 138 -11.12 2.48 -7.23
N ASP A 139 -11.68 3.09 -8.28
CA ASP A 139 -12.76 2.49 -9.07
C ASP A 139 -12.19 1.42 -10.01
N LEU A 140 -12.41 0.14 -9.71
CA LEU A 140 -11.93 -1.01 -10.49
C LEU A 140 -13.06 -1.73 -11.25
N GLY A 141 -14.28 -1.19 -11.20
CA GLY A 141 -15.45 -1.68 -11.93
C GLY A 141 -16.05 -2.93 -11.31
N ASN A 142 -16.45 -3.88 -12.15
CA ASN A 142 -17.14 -5.10 -11.72
C ASN A 142 -16.26 -6.35 -11.87
N ILE A 143 -16.36 -7.25 -10.89
CA ILE A 143 -15.98 -8.66 -11.04
C ILE A 143 -17.24 -9.51 -11.21
N VAL A 144 -17.15 -10.64 -11.91
CA VAL A 144 -18.32 -11.48 -12.21
C VAL A 144 -18.18 -12.82 -11.52
N ALA A 145 -19.12 -13.13 -10.62
CA ALA A 145 -19.23 -14.44 -10.00
C ALA A 145 -20.02 -15.40 -10.90
N ASN A 146 -19.50 -16.62 -11.04
CA ASN A 146 -20.15 -17.70 -11.78
C ASN A 146 -21.33 -18.31 -10.99
N ALA A 147 -21.96 -19.35 -11.54
CA ALA A 147 -23.10 -20.04 -10.92
C ALA A 147 -22.79 -20.66 -9.54
N ASP A 148 -21.51 -20.96 -9.27
CA ASP A 148 -21.04 -21.51 -8.00
C ASP A 148 -20.67 -20.40 -6.98
N GLY A 149 -20.90 -19.12 -7.33
CA GLY A 149 -20.56 -17.99 -6.47
C GLY A 149 -19.06 -17.69 -6.42
N VAL A 150 -18.30 -18.08 -7.44
CA VAL A 150 -16.86 -17.86 -7.56
C VAL A 150 -16.58 -16.80 -8.62
N ALA A 151 -15.90 -15.73 -8.23
CA ALA A 151 -15.39 -14.69 -9.13
C ALA A 151 -13.87 -14.81 -9.25
N GLU A 152 -13.39 -15.00 -10.48
CA GLU A 152 -11.97 -14.97 -10.85
C GLU A 152 -11.76 -13.90 -11.92
N ALA A 153 -10.88 -12.93 -11.66
CA ALA A 153 -10.67 -11.79 -12.55
C ALA A 153 -9.20 -11.33 -12.54
N THR A 154 -8.77 -10.77 -13.68
CA THR A 154 -7.51 -10.04 -13.80
C THR A 154 -7.81 -8.64 -14.29
N ILE A 155 -7.46 -7.63 -13.50
CA ILE A 155 -7.66 -6.22 -13.80
C ILE A 155 -6.28 -5.57 -13.93
N VAL A 156 -6.11 -4.67 -14.90
CA VAL A 156 -4.88 -3.88 -15.08
C VAL A 156 -5.25 -2.42 -14.94
N ASP A 157 -4.65 -1.74 -13.96
CA ASP A 157 -5.00 -0.36 -13.61
C ASP A 157 -3.76 0.52 -13.43
N SER A 158 -3.82 1.75 -13.94
CA SER A 158 -2.70 2.72 -13.93
C SER A 158 -2.82 3.81 -12.86
N GLN A 159 -3.89 3.80 -12.05
CA GLN A 159 -4.16 4.81 -11.01
C GLN A 159 -3.93 4.30 -9.58
N ILE A 160 -3.62 3.01 -9.41
CA ILE A 160 -3.39 2.37 -8.10
C ILE A 160 -1.96 1.79 -7.96
N PRO A 161 -0.91 2.64 -7.87
CA PRO A 161 0.47 2.17 -7.79
C PRO A 161 0.78 1.45 -6.47
N LEU A 162 1.81 0.59 -6.45
CA LEU A 162 2.26 -0.10 -5.24
C LEU A 162 3.25 0.73 -4.40
N SER A 163 3.71 1.87 -4.93
CA SER A 163 4.66 2.77 -4.26
C SER A 163 4.31 4.24 -4.46
N GLY A 164 4.87 5.11 -3.60
CA GLY A 164 4.68 6.54 -3.67
C GLY A 164 3.49 7.06 -2.85
N PRO A 165 3.15 8.35 -2.98
CA PRO A 165 2.17 9.01 -2.10
C PRO A 165 0.74 8.47 -2.23
N ASN A 166 0.41 7.91 -3.41
CA ASN A 166 -0.90 7.32 -3.69
C ASN A 166 -0.86 5.79 -3.68
N ALA A 167 0.13 5.19 -3.00
CA ALA A 167 0.25 3.75 -2.95
C ALA A 167 -1.00 3.06 -2.37
N VAL A 168 -1.30 1.88 -2.89
CA VAL A 168 -2.37 0.99 -2.39
C VAL A 168 -2.02 0.32 -1.06
N ILE A 169 -0.72 0.27 -0.73
CA ILE A 169 -0.23 -0.37 0.49
C ILE A 169 -0.82 0.35 1.71
N GLY A 170 -1.43 -0.42 2.62
CA GLY A 170 -2.14 0.14 3.77
C GLY A 170 -3.63 0.43 3.54
N ARG A 171 -4.15 0.21 2.33
CA ARG A 171 -5.57 0.39 1.97
C ARG A 171 -6.31 -0.95 1.90
N ALA A 172 -7.64 -0.89 1.79
CA ALA A 172 -8.51 -2.06 1.70
C ALA A 172 -9.15 -2.19 0.32
N LEU A 173 -9.17 -3.39 -0.23
CA LEU A 173 -10.12 -3.74 -1.29
C LEU A 173 -11.45 -4.14 -0.67
N VAL A 174 -12.54 -3.84 -1.38
CA VAL A 174 -13.91 -4.16 -1.00
C VAL A 174 -14.63 -4.75 -2.20
N VAL A 175 -15.30 -5.88 -2.01
CA VAL A 175 -16.31 -6.40 -2.95
C VAL A 175 -17.70 -6.03 -2.43
N HIS A 176 -18.53 -5.55 -3.33
CA HIS A 176 -19.86 -5.04 -3.05
C HIS A 176 -20.97 -6.06 -3.33
N GLU A 177 -22.16 -5.78 -2.82
CA GLU A 177 -23.34 -6.64 -2.92
C GLU A 177 -23.93 -6.65 -4.33
N LEU A 178 -23.94 -5.51 -5.01
CA LEU A 178 -24.58 -5.31 -6.30
C LEU A 178 -23.56 -4.91 -7.37
N GLU A 179 -24.04 -4.91 -8.61
CA GLU A 179 -23.35 -4.32 -9.75
C GLU A 179 -23.05 -2.84 -9.50
N ASP A 180 -21.81 -2.45 -9.81
CA ASP A 180 -21.43 -1.06 -9.98
C ASP A 180 -21.95 -0.56 -11.35
N ASP A 181 -22.80 0.47 -11.32
CA ASP A 181 -23.37 1.13 -12.50
C ASP A 181 -22.39 2.05 -13.25
N LEU A 182 -21.14 2.14 -12.77
CA LEU A 182 -20.01 2.85 -13.35
C LEU A 182 -20.25 4.37 -13.47
N GLY A 183 -21.10 4.92 -12.60
CA GLY A 183 -21.52 6.32 -12.64
C GLY A 183 -22.59 6.61 -13.70
N LYS A 184 -23.12 5.58 -14.37
CA LYS A 184 -23.98 5.70 -15.55
C LYS A 184 -25.43 5.28 -15.28
N GLY A 185 -25.76 4.89 -14.04
CA GLY A 185 -27.09 4.38 -13.66
C GLY A 185 -28.18 5.45 -13.43
N GLY A 186 -27.82 6.73 -13.35
CA GLY A 186 -28.78 7.83 -13.13
C GLY A 186 -29.38 7.90 -11.73
N HIS A 187 -28.89 7.11 -10.77
CA HIS A 187 -29.21 7.19 -9.36
C HIS A 187 -28.35 8.24 -8.66
N GLU A 188 -28.80 8.79 -7.53
CA GLU A 188 -28.01 9.79 -6.77
C GLU A 188 -26.65 9.22 -6.31
N LEU A 189 -26.61 7.91 -6.02
CA LEU A 189 -25.40 7.21 -5.60
C LEU A 189 -24.51 6.78 -6.78
N SER A 190 -24.97 6.87 -8.03
CA SER A 190 -24.16 6.49 -9.20
C SER A 190 -22.85 7.29 -9.23
N SER A 191 -22.93 8.61 -9.04
CA SER A 191 -21.76 9.50 -9.09
C SER A 191 -20.79 9.38 -7.88
N THR A 192 -21.11 8.55 -6.89
CA THR A 192 -20.31 8.40 -5.66
C THR A 192 -19.84 6.97 -5.40
N THR A 193 -20.72 5.98 -5.55
CA THR A 193 -20.41 4.58 -5.21
C THR A 193 -20.84 3.61 -6.31
N GLY A 194 -21.22 4.11 -7.48
CA GLY A 194 -21.76 3.27 -8.55
C GLY A 194 -23.05 2.55 -8.19
N ASN A 195 -23.75 3.02 -7.14
CA ASN A 195 -24.91 2.34 -6.58
C ASN A 195 -24.70 0.85 -6.23
N ALA A 196 -23.47 0.43 -5.91
CA ALA A 196 -23.09 -0.97 -5.72
C ALA A 196 -23.63 -1.65 -4.42
N GLY A 197 -24.43 -0.95 -3.61
CA GLY A 197 -25.04 -1.53 -2.41
C GLY A 197 -24.06 -1.83 -1.27
N GLY A 198 -24.36 -2.88 -0.49
CA GLY A 198 -23.60 -3.27 0.71
C GLY A 198 -22.14 -3.67 0.43
N ARG A 199 -21.33 -3.74 1.50
CA ARG A 199 -19.92 -4.19 1.44
C ARG A 199 -19.83 -5.62 1.96
N LEU A 200 -19.67 -6.58 1.05
CA LEU A 200 -19.73 -8.01 1.40
C LEU A 200 -18.48 -8.49 2.11
N ALA A 201 -17.30 -8.13 1.60
CA ALA A 201 -16.02 -8.49 2.19
C ALA A 201 -14.95 -7.44 1.89
N CYS A 202 -13.97 -7.35 2.78
CA CYS A 202 -12.86 -6.42 2.65
C CYS A 202 -11.56 -6.98 3.24
N GLY A 203 -10.42 -6.46 2.77
CA GLY A 203 -9.10 -6.84 3.26
C GLY A 203 -8.45 -5.75 4.09
N ALA A 204 -8.00 -6.07 5.31
CA ALA A 204 -7.49 -5.09 6.26
C ALA A 204 -6.23 -4.36 5.77
N ARG A 205 -5.32 -5.01 5.04
CA ARG A 205 -4.09 -4.38 4.57
C ARG A 205 -3.40 -5.20 3.48
N PHE A 206 -3.00 -4.54 2.40
CA PHE A 206 -2.00 -5.12 1.50
C PHE A 206 -0.64 -5.21 2.17
N LEU A 207 -0.08 -6.41 2.19
CA LEU A 207 1.29 -6.65 2.64
C LEU A 207 2.20 -6.67 1.41
N LEU A 208 3.25 -5.84 1.42
CA LEU A 208 4.32 -5.95 0.43
C LEU A 208 5.06 -7.27 0.67
N THR A 209 5.30 -7.99 -0.41
CA THR A 209 6.08 -9.23 -0.37
C THR A 209 7.31 -9.04 -1.25
N ASP A 210 8.48 -8.89 -0.62
CA ASP A 210 9.74 -8.95 -1.33
C ASP A 210 9.96 -10.42 -1.70
N SER A 211 9.80 -10.76 -2.98
CA SER A 211 9.98 -12.11 -3.57
C SER A 211 9.04 -13.22 -3.06
N ILE A 212 7.92 -13.42 -3.76
CA ILE A 212 7.13 -14.65 -3.64
C ILE A 212 7.80 -15.72 -4.53
N GLU A 213 8.39 -16.77 -3.97
CA GLU A 213 8.44 -18.07 -4.66
C GLU A 213 7.00 -18.59 -4.74
N GLU A 214 6.38 -18.46 -5.91
CA GLU A 214 4.92 -18.54 -6.14
C GLU A 214 4.23 -19.80 -5.59
N ASN A 215 4.96 -20.89 -5.36
CA ASN A 215 4.37 -22.18 -5.03
C ASN A 215 4.25 -22.53 -3.53
N SER A 216 5.04 -21.94 -2.64
CA SER A 216 5.04 -22.40 -1.23
C SER A 216 4.09 -21.60 -0.34
N PHE A 217 3.92 -20.31 -0.63
CA PHE A 217 3.16 -19.38 0.21
C PHE A 217 1.66 -19.41 -0.10
N LEU A 218 1.29 -19.41 -1.39
CA LEU A 218 -0.10 -19.41 -1.84
C LEU A 218 -0.83 -20.68 -1.38
N THR A 219 -0.18 -21.84 -1.49
CA THR A 219 -0.70 -23.14 -1.05
C THR A 219 -0.97 -23.15 0.45
N LYS A 220 -0.01 -22.69 1.28
CA LYS A 220 -0.18 -22.65 2.74
C LYS A 220 -1.14 -21.57 3.24
N PHE A 221 -1.35 -20.50 2.47
CA PHE A 221 -2.37 -19.48 2.76
C PHE A 221 -3.78 -19.98 2.43
N LEU A 222 -3.95 -20.66 1.29
CA LEU A 222 -5.23 -21.26 0.88
C LEU A 222 -5.62 -22.45 1.77
N ASP A 223 -4.65 -23.19 2.31
CA ASP A 223 -4.87 -24.30 3.26
C ASP A 223 -5.16 -23.84 4.71
N GLY A 224 -5.23 -22.53 4.97
CA GLY A 224 -5.52 -21.98 6.31
C GLY A 224 -4.41 -22.19 7.35
N ILE A 225 -3.21 -22.61 6.94
CA ILE A 225 -2.06 -22.89 7.81
C ILE A 225 -1.30 -21.59 8.17
N ALA A 226 -1.37 -20.57 7.32
CA ALA A 226 -0.72 -19.28 7.59
C ALA A 226 -1.52 -18.44 8.60
N VAL A 227 -1.32 -18.70 9.89
CA VAL A 227 -1.72 -17.78 10.95
C VAL A 227 -0.78 -16.58 10.93
N LEU A 228 -1.31 -15.40 10.60
CA LEU A 228 -0.61 -14.13 10.82
C LEU A 228 -0.42 -13.94 12.33
N ARG A 229 0.73 -14.38 12.87
CA ARG A 229 1.18 -13.85 14.16
C ARG A 229 1.70 -12.44 13.90
N GLU A 230 1.11 -11.47 14.61
CA GLU A 230 1.68 -10.13 14.73
C GLU A 230 3.13 -10.28 15.24
N TYR A 231 4.10 -10.16 14.35
CA TYR A 231 5.48 -9.92 14.78
C TYR A 231 5.57 -8.43 15.10
N SER A 232 5.42 -8.11 16.39
CA SER A 232 5.95 -6.86 16.94
C SER A 232 7.45 -6.85 16.66
N CYS A 233 7.91 -6.01 15.72
CA CYS A 233 9.32 -5.86 15.38
C CYS A 233 10.07 -5.40 16.64
N HIS A 234 10.98 -6.22 17.16
CA HIS A 234 11.80 -5.89 18.32
C HIS A 234 12.90 -4.90 17.89
N GLN A 235 12.52 -3.61 17.87
CA GLN A 235 13.27 -2.34 17.95
C GLN A 235 14.65 -2.13 17.26
N GLN A 236 15.36 -3.11 16.71
CA GLN A 236 16.74 -2.93 16.22
C GLN A 236 16.99 -3.38 14.77
N ASP A 237 16.16 -4.24 14.18
CA ASP A 237 16.33 -4.67 12.78
C ASP A 237 15.41 -3.96 11.78
N CYS A 238 14.51 -3.09 12.25
CA CYS A 238 13.67 -2.26 11.40
C CYS A 238 14.49 -1.08 10.84
N LEU A 239 15.31 -1.33 9.82
CA LEU A 239 15.96 -0.29 9.02
C LEU A 239 14.90 0.54 8.29
N GLN A 240 14.91 1.83 8.60
CA GLN A 240 13.99 2.87 8.18
C GLN A 240 14.07 3.13 6.67
N ALA A 241 13.41 2.30 5.85
CA ALA A 241 13.11 2.63 4.46
C ALA A 241 11.65 3.09 4.38
N HIS A 242 11.43 4.40 4.55
CA HIS A 242 10.25 5.11 4.05
C HIS A 242 8.85 4.60 4.49
N ASN A 243 8.58 4.49 5.80
CA ASN A 243 7.23 4.35 6.36
C ASN A 243 6.43 3.06 6.02
N TYR A 244 7.06 2.00 5.54
CA TYR A 244 6.39 0.72 5.34
C TYR A 244 6.89 -0.34 6.33
N TYR A 245 5.94 -1.05 6.97
CA TYR A 245 6.24 -2.24 7.76
C TYR A 245 6.46 -3.40 6.78
N ALA A 246 7.71 -3.78 6.52
CA ALA A 246 8.03 -5.07 5.92
C ALA A 246 7.78 -6.16 6.97
N VAL A 247 6.75 -6.97 6.78
CA VAL A 247 6.50 -8.13 7.66
C VAL A 247 7.24 -9.32 7.05
N HIS A 248 8.33 -9.74 7.70
CA HIS A 248 8.94 -11.02 7.41
C HIS A 248 7.98 -12.12 7.89
N ILE A 249 7.25 -12.75 6.96
CA ILE A 249 6.28 -13.79 7.30
C ILE A 249 7.04 -15.10 7.53
N HIS A 250 7.30 -15.42 8.79
CA HIS A 250 7.89 -16.70 9.18
C HIS A 250 6.84 -17.81 9.06
N VAL A 251 6.99 -18.69 8.07
CA VAL A 251 6.15 -19.86 7.88
C VAL A 251 6.74 -21.03 8.68
N THR A 252 6.11 -21.42 9.79
CA THR A 252 6.48 -22.64 10.51
C THR A 252 5.75 -23.85 9.90
N ASN A 253 6.48 -24.95 9.71
CA ASN A 253 5.93 -26.27 9.35
C ASN A 253 5.19 -26.91 10.53
#